data_AF-A0A3M1FWV2-F1
#
_entry.id   AF-A0A3M1FWV2-F1
#
_cell.length_a   1.000
_cell.length_b   1.000
_cell.length_c   1.000
_cell.angle_alpha   90.00
_cell.angle_beta   90.00
_cell.angle_gamma   90.00
#
_symmetry.space_group_name_H-M   'P 1'
#
loop_
_entity.id
_entity.type
_entity.pdbx_description
1 polymer ?
#
loop_
_entity_poly.entity_id
_entity_poly.type
_entity_poly.pdbx_seq_one_letter_code
_entity_poly.pdbx_strand_id
1 'polypeptide(L)' 'MRGRRIDRRRVQIDWELEDALRAFKPESPAEVECRRELLRYKRRIDDVVRELLRLDPQHEEAQTTPVK' A
#
# COMPACT_ATOMS: atom_id res chain seq x y z
N MET A 1 10.91 -21.94 7.13
CA MET A 1 9.62 -21.58 6.50
C MET A 1 9.88 -21.18 5.05
N ARG A 2 9.43 -21.94 4.06
CA ARG A 2 9.44 -21.46 2.67
C ARG A 2 8.19 -20.61 2.47
N GLY A 3 8.36 -19.29 2.37
CA GLY A 3 7.26 -18.36 2.13
C GLY A 3 6.54 -18.69 0.82
N ARG A 4 5.21 -18.54 0.80
CA ARG A 4 4.46 -18.58 -0.47
C ARG A 4 5.02 -17.51 -1.40
N ARG A 5 5.16 -17.85 -2.68
CA ARG A 5 5.47 -16.87 -3.71
C ARG A 5 4.32 -15.86 -3.76
N ILE A 6 4.66 -14.58 -3.68
CA ILE A 6 3.71 -13.49 -3.86
C ILE A 6 3.43 -13.36 -5.35
N ASP A 7 2.15 -13.39 -5.74
CA ASP A 7 1.74 -13.08 -7.11
C ASP A 7 1.80 -11.57 -7.32
N ARG A 8 2.88 -11.09 -7.93
CA ARG A 8 3.18 -9.65 -8.09
C ARG A 8 2.09 -8.90 -8.85
N ARG A 9 1.41 -9.55 -9.79
CA ARG A 9 0.31 -8.98 -10.59
C ARG A 9 -0.91 -8.59 -9.74
N ARG A 10 -0.99 -9.10 -8.51
CA ARG A 10 -2.08 -8.83 -7.57
C ARG A 10 -1.65 -7.90 -6.44
N VAL A 11 -0.40 -7.44 -6.45
CA VAL A 11 0.13 -6.51 -5.46
C VAL A 11 -0.23 -5.09 -5.88
N GLN A 12 -0.94 -4.37 -5.02
CA GLN A 12 -1.33 -2.98 -5.24
C GLN A 12 -1.31 -2.20 -3.93
N ILE A 13 -1.20 -0.88 -4.03
CA ILE A 13 -1.37 0.00 -2.87
C ILE A 13 -2.85 -0.03 -2.47
N ASP A 14 -3.10 -0.32 -1.19
CA ASP A 14 -4.45 -0.32 -0.64
C ASP A 14 -4.86 1.11 -0.26
N TRP A 15 -5.46 1.82 -1.21
CA TRP A 15 -5.97 3.18 -1.02
C TRP A 15 -7.24 3.22 -0.19
N GLU A 16 -8.10 2.20 -0.33
CA GLU A 16 -9.37 2.10 0.37
C GLU A 16 -9.15 2.01 1.89
N LEU A 17 -8.15 1.25 2.34
CA LEU A 17 -7.77 1.20 3.74
C LEU A 17 -7.27 2.56 4.26
N GLU A 18 -6.53 3.32 3.45
CA GLU A 18 -6.09 4.66 3.86
C GLU A 18 -7.28 5.60 4.09
N ASP A 19 -8.20 5.62 3.14
CA ASP A 19 -9.39 6.46 3.19
C ASP A 19 -10.29 6.07 4.36
N ALA A 20 -10.49 4.76 4.58
CA ALA A 20 -11.24 4.24 5.72
C ALA A 20 -10.60 4.66 7.06
N LEU A 21 -9.27 4.55 7.20
CA LEU A 21 -8.57 4.99 8.40
C LEU A 21 -8.64 6.51 8.60
N ARG A 22 -8.61 7.30 7.53
CA ARG A 22 -8.73 8.77 7.61
C ARG A 22 -10.15 9.21 7.96
N ALA A 23 -11.16 8.53 7.44
CA ALA A 23 -12.57 8.79 7.69
C ALA A 23 -13.03 8.27 9.07
N PHE A 24 -12.32 7.30 9.64
CA PHE A 24 -12.59 6.77 10.98
C PHE A 24 -12.59 7.90 12.01
N LYS A 25 -13.66 7.95 12.82
CA LYS A 25 -13.88 8.93 13.89
C LYS A 25 -13.59 8.26 15.24
N PRO A 26 -12.41 8.46 15.84
CA PRO A 26 -12.08 7.88 17.14
C PRO A 26 -12.94 8.49 18.23
N GLU A 27 -13.39 7.66 19.16
CA GLU A 27 -14.18 8.05 20.32
C GLU A 27 -13.35 8.03 21.61
N SER A 28 -12.17 7.40 21.57
CA SER A 28 -11.25 7.32 22.70
C SER A 28 -9.80 7.69 22.34
N PRO A 29 -8.96 8.12 23.32
CA PRO A 29 -7.53 8.36 23.08
C PRO A 29 -6.79 7.13 22.53
N ALA A 30 -7.14 5.94 23.03
CA ALA A 30 -6.54 4.67 22.58
C ALA A 30 -6.81 4.42 21.09
N GLU A 31 -8.00 4.75 20.60
CA GLU A 31 -8.34 4.63 19.17
C GLU A 31 -7.60 5.66 18.30
N VAL A 32 -7.35 6.86 18.81
CA VAL A 32 -6.52 7.86 18.11
C VAL A 32 -5.11 7.32 17.91
N GLU A 33 -4.53 6.73 18.95
CA GLU A 33 -3.19 6.12 18.91
C GLU A 33 -3.17 4.91 17.96
N CYS A 34 -4.12 3.99 18.09
CA CYS A 34 -4.27 2.84 17.20
C CYS A 34 -4.37 3.27 15.73
N ARG A 35 -5.23 4.26 15.41
CA ARG A 35 -5.35 4.80 14.04
C ARG A 35 -4.00 5.36 13.54
N ARG A 36 -3.26 6.08 14.39
CA ARG A 36 -1.94 6.62 14.03
C ARG A 36 -0.92 5.51 13.75
N GLU A 37 -0.91 4.46 14.57
CA GLU A 37 -0.03 3.31 14.40
C GLU A 37 -0.36 2.54 13.11
N LEU A 38 -1.64 2.30 12.82
CA LEU A 38 -2.09 1.66 11.59
C LEU A 38 -1.69 2.47 10.35
N LEU A 39 -1.90 3.78 10.36
CA LEU A 39 -1.46 4.65 9.25
C LEU A 39 0.06 4.61 9.04
N ARG A 40 0.85 4.59 10.12
CA ARG A 40 2.32 4.44 10.02
C ARG A 40 2.71 3.08 9.48
N TYR A 41 2.08 2.01 9.97
CA TYR A 41 2.34 0.66 9.50
C TYR A 41 2.00 0.51 8.02
N LYS A 42 0.83 1.01 7.60
CA LYS A 42 0.39 1.05 6.21
C LYS A 42 1.38 1.78 5.29
N ARG A 43 1.90 2.94 5.69
CA ARG A 43 2.94 3.65 4.92
C ARG A 43 4.20 2.80 4.71
N ARG A 44 4.66 2.09 5.76
CA ARG A 44 5.82 1.20 5.64
C ARG A 44 5.55 0.03 4.67
N ILE A 45 4.34 -0.52 4.69
CA ILE A 45 3.93 -1.55 3.73
C ILE A 45 3.86 -0.98 2.31
N ASP A 46 3.31 0.22 2.13
CA ASP A 46 3.27 0.88 0.83
C ASP A 46 4.66 1.12 0.26
N ASP A 47 5.64 1.50 1.07
CA ASP A 47 7.03 1.67 0.63
C ASP A 47 7.62 0.35 0.11
N VAL A 48 7.36 -0.76 0.80
CA VAL A 48 7.75 -2.10 0.35
C VAL A 48 7.02 -2.49 -0.94
N VAL A 49 5.73 -2.21 -1.04
CA VAL A 49 4.93 -2.47 -2.24
C VAL A 49 5.44 -1.66 -3.43
N ARG A 50 5.75 -0.37 -3.25
CA ARG A 50 6.32 0.49 -4.29
C ARG A 50 7.65 -0.06 -4.80
N GLU A 51 8.54 -0.46 -3.89
CA GLU A 51 9.82 -1.07 -4.30
C GLU A 51 9.62 -2.43 -4.98
N LEU A 52 8.67 -3.25 -4.53
CA LEU A 52 8.35 -4.53 -5.18
C LEU A 52 7.83 -4.32 -6.61
N LEU A 53 6.99 -3.30 -6.83
CA LEU A 53 6.47 -2.94 -8.15
C LEU A 53 7.55 -2.31 -9.04
N ARG A 54 8.46 -1.50 -8.47
CA ARG A 54 9.61 -0.92 -9.17
C ARG A 54 10.57 -1.98 -9.71
N LEU A 55 10.75 -3.07 -8.96
CA LEU A 55 11.58 -4.21 -9.37
C LEU A 55 10.84 -5.18 -10.32
N ASP A 56 9.59 -4.88 -10.69
CA ASP A 56 8.86 -5.65 -11.69
C ASP A 56 9.02 -5.00 -13.07
N PRO A 57 9.85 -5.57 -13.97
CA PRO A 57 10.12 -4.98 -15.28
C PRO A 57 8.88 -4.83 -16.16
N GLN A 58 7.76 -5.51 -15.84
CA GLN A 58 6.49 -5.35 -16.57
C GLN A 58 5.74 -4.05 -16.25
N HIS A 59 6.14 -3.28 -15.22
CA HIS A 59 5.50 -2.01 -14.86
C HIS A 59 6.14 -0.77 -15.52
N GLU A 60 7.29 -0.90 -16.20
CA GLU A 60 7.91 0.22 -16.94
C GLU A 60 7.19 0.57 -18.25
N GLU A 61 6.56 -0.41 -18.91
CA GLU A 61 5.91 -0.22 -20.22
C GLU A 61 4.61 0.60 -20.15
N ALA A 62 3.97 0.70 -18.96
CA ALA A 62 2.71 1.41 -18.79
C ALA A 62 2.86 2.94 -18.65
N GLN A 63 4.09 3.48 -18.54
CA GLN A 63 4.33 4.91 -18.33
C GLN A 63 5.00 5.62 -19.53
N THR A 64 5.34 4.92 -20.61
CA THR A 64 6.16 5.47 -21.71
C THR A 64 5.48 5.58 -23.07
N THR A 65 4.18 5.28 -23.22
CA THR A 65 3.48 5.54 -24.49
C THR A 65 2.82 6.92 -24.50
N PRO A 66 3.30 7.88 -25.33
CA PRO A 66 2.55 9.10 -25.56
C PRO A 66 1.34 8.75 -26.43
N VAL A 67 0.17 9.22 -25.99
CA VAL A 67 -1.06 9.19 -26.77
C VAL A 67 -0.81 9.96 -28.08
N LYS A 68 -0.98 9.30 -29.22
CA LYS A 68 -1.00 9.94 -30.54
C LYS A 68 -2.31 10.68 -30.76
#